data_AF-A0A022QCG7-F1
#
_entry.id   AF-A0A022QCG7-F1
#
_cell.length_a   1.000
_cell.length_b   1.000
_cell.length_c   1.000
_cell.angle_alpha   90.00
_cell.angle_beta   90.00
_cell.angle_gamma   90.00
#
_symmetry.space_group_name_H-M   'P 1'
#
loop_
_entity.id
_entity.type
_entity.pdbx_description
1 polymer ?
#
loop_
_entity_poly.entity_id
_entity_poly.type
_entity_poly.pdbx_seq_one_letter_code
_entity_poly.pdbx_strand_id
1 'polypeptide(L)'
;MGQIDAIESRRGASNKSIKSIIKHFLSPQILTNQKTEKKEKKKKSRMAGVELLLPKEYGYVVLVLVLYGLVNVWMALQVGKARRKYKVMYPIMYATADDTKDYNLFNCVQRGHQNSLEMMPTFFLLTVLGGIRHPLVSASLGLFYTFTRIFYFKGYSTGVPKNRLSIGLVTSNIL
;
A
#
# COMPACT_ATOMS: atom_id res chain seq x y z
N MET A 1 -23.47 41.23 -72.58
CA MET A 1 -23.54 39.91 -71.90
C MET A 1 -22.16 39.39 -71.47
N GLY A 2 -21.16 39.23 -72.35
CA GLY A 2 -19.94 38.45 -72.04
C GLY A 2 -18.97 38.93 -70.94
N GLN A 3 -19.06 40.18 -70.45
CA GLN A 3 -18.20 40.66 -69.34
C GLN A 3 -18.67 40.13 -67.97
N ILE A 4 -19.96 39.86 -67.80
CA ILE A 4 -20.55 39.45 -66.52
C ILE A 4 -20.28 37.96 -66.27
N ASP A 5 -20.41 37.14 -67.32
CA ASP A 5 -20.14 35.69 -67.26
C ASP A 5 -18.66 35.38 -66.94
N ALA A 6 -17.73 36.22 -67.43
CA ALA A 6 -16.31 36.11 -67.13
C ALA A 6 -15.98 36.42 -65.66
N ILE A 7 -16.73 37.35 -65.04
CA ILE A 7 -16.57 37.72 -63.63
C ILE A 7 -17.11 36.61 -62.72
N GLU A 8 -18.27 36.04 -63.05
CA GLU A 8 -18.90 34.92 -62.32
C GLU A 8 -17.98 33.68 -62.30
N SER A 9 -17.38 33.35 -63.45
CA SER A 9 -16.43 32.24 -63.60
C SER A 9 -15.15 32.45 -62.78
N ARG A 10 -14.57 33.66 -62.80
CA ARG A 10 -13.41 34.01 -61.95
C ARG A 10 -13.74 33.98 -60.45
N ARG A 11 -14.96 34.36 -60.06
CA ARG A 11 -15.44 34.32 -58.67
C ARG A 11 -15.58 32.89 -58.17
N GLY A 12 -16.09 31.98 -59.01
CA GLY A 12 -16.16 30.54 -58.73
C GLY A 12 -14.78 29.88 -58.59
N ALA A 13 -13.83 30.25 -59.45
CA ALA A 13 -12.45 29.76 -59.39
C ALA A 13 -11.70 30.24 -58.13
N SER A 14 -11.86 31.51 -57.75
CA SER A 14 -11.27 32.09 -56.52
C SER A 14 -11.81 31.40 -55.27
N ASN A 15 -13.12 31.19 -55.18
CA ASN A 15 -13.75 30.54 -54.02
C ASN A 15 -13.31 29.07 -53.86
N LYS A 16 -13.06 28.36 -54.98
CA LYS A 16 -12.50 27.00 -54.97
C LYS A 16 -11.04 26.97 -54.48
N SER A 17 -10.23 27.96 -54.88
CA SER A 17 -8.83 28.11 -54.43
C SER A 17 -8.75 28.44 -52.93
N ILE A 18 -9.56 29.39 -52.46
CA ILE A 18 -9.65 29.77 -51.05
C ILE A 18 -10.05 28.58 -50.18
N LYS A 19 -11.06 27.79 -50.60
CA LYS A 19 -11.45 26.57 -49.87
C LYS A 19 -10.31 25.54 -49.79
N SER A 20 -9.49 25.41 -50.83
CA SER A 20 -8.35 24.50 -50.86
C SER A 20 -7.25 24.90 -49.86
N ILE A 21 -6.93 26.19 -49.83
CA ILE A 21 -5.94 26.77 -48.91
C ILE A 21 -6.41 26.60 -47.46
N ILE A 22 -7.69 26.92 -47.19
CA ILE A 22 -8.31 26.73 -45.87
C ILE A 22 -8.28 25.25 -45.47
N LYS A 23 -8.61 24.33 -46.38
CA LYS A 23 -8.59 22.88 -46.10
C LYS A 23 -7.18 22.39 -45.77
N HIS A 24 -6.15 22.83 -46.48
CA HIS A 24 -4.77 22.44 -46.24
C HIS A 24 -4.23 23.01 -44.92
N PHE A 25 -4.68 24.20 -44.51
CA PHE A 25 -4.23 24.83 -43.26
C PHE A 25 -5.00 24.33 -42.03
N LEU A 26 -6.31 24.04 -42.15
CA LEU A 26 -7.14 23.52 -41.06
C LEU A 26 -7.03 22.00 -40.86
N SER A 27 -6.81 21.19 -41.89
CA SER A 27 -6.70 19.71 -41.73
C SER A 27 -5.64 19.29 -40.71
N PRO A 28 -4.41 19.85 -40.72
CA PRO A 28 -3.37 19.50 -39.75
C PRO A 28 -3.77 19.88 -38.32
N GLN A 29 -4.36 21.06 -38.11
CA GLN A 29 -4.83 21.54 -36.81
C GLN A 29 -5.99 20.71 -36.27
N ILE A 30 -6.88 20.24 -37.14
CA ILE A 30 -7.98 19.36 -36.74
C ILE A 30 -7.44 17.98 -36.37
N LEU A 31 -6.47 17.45 -37.12
CA LEU A 31 -5.87 16.15 -36.85
C LEU A 31 -5.11 16.12 -35.50
N THR A 32 -4.37 17.20 -35.19
CA THR A 32 -3.65 17.33 -33.92
C THR A 32 -4.61 17.39 -32.73
N ASN A 33 -5.67 18.21 -32.83
CA ASN A 33 -6.70 18.32 -31.79
C ASN A 33 -7.51 17.02 -31.60
N GLN A 34 -7.82 16.29 -32.68
CA GLN A 34 -8.48 14.99 -32.58
C GLN A 34 -7.57 13.92 -31.93
N LYS A 35 -6.25 14.03 -32.14
CA LYS A 35 -5.26 13.11 -31.56
C LYS A 35 -5.02 13.39 -30.08
N THR A 36 -5.04 14.65 -29.65
CA THR A 36 -4.97 15.04 -28.23
C THR A 36 -6.23 14.60 -27.49
N GLU A 37 -7.42 14.88 -28.02
CA GLU A 37 -8.72 14.43 -27.49
C GLU A 37 -8.78 12.89 -27.32
N LYS A 38 -8.33 12.13 -28.32
CA LYS A 38 -8.25 10.66 -28.23
C LYS A 38 -7.24 10.20 -27.18
N LYS A 39 -6.08 10.85 -27.08
CA LYS A 39 -5.09 10.55 -26.04
C LYS A 39 -5.65 10.82 -24.66
N GLU A 40 -6.38 11.92 -24.48
CA GLU A 40 -6.95 12.32 -23.21
C GLU A 40 -8.12 11.42 -22.80
N LYS A 41 -9.02 11.07 -23.74
CA LYS A 41 -10.07 10.07 -23.51
C LYS A 41 -9.49 8.70 -23.14
N LYS A 42 -8.43 8.25 -23.83
CA LYS A 42 -7.74 6.98 -23.51
C LYS A 42 -7.06 7.05 -22.14
N LYS A 43 -6.45 8.19 -21.78
CA LYS A 43 -5.86 8.39 -20.45
C LYS A 43 -6.94 8.39 -19.37
N LYS A 44 -8.06 9.09 -19.58
CA LYS A 44 -9.20 9.16 -18.66
C LYS A 44 -9.87 7.80 -18.45
N SER A 45 -10.05 7.01 -19.52
CA SER A 45 -10.55 5.63 -19.44
C SER A 45 -9.63 4.72 -18.61
N ARG A 46 -8.32 4.83 -18.79
CA ARG A 46 -7.35 4.04 -18.00
C ARG A 46 -7.35 4.44 -16.54
N MET A 47 -7.42 5.75 -16.24
CA MET A 47 -7.48 6.25 -14.86
C MET A 47 -8.78 5.85 -14.18
N ALA A 48 -9.92 5.93 -14.88
CA ALA A 48 -11.22 5.49 -14.36
C ALA A 48 -11.25 3.98 -14.02
N GLY A 49 -10.60 3.13 -14.81
CA GLY A 49 -10.46 1.70 -14.50
C GLY A 49 -9.62 1.45 -13.24
N VAL A 50 -8.59 2.26 -13.00
CA VAL A 50 -7.76 2.16 -11.78
C VAL A 50 -8.51 2.69 -10.56
N GLU A 51 -9.25 3.80 -10.67
CA GLU A 51 -10.06 4.34 -9.57
C GLU A 51 -11.26 3.45 -9.23
N LEU A 52 -11.80 2.71 -10.21
CA LEU A 52 -12.85 1.72 -9.98
C LEU A 52 -12.32 0.48 -9.22
N LEU A 53 -11.05 0.14 -9.40
CA LEU A 53 -10.42 -1.04 -8.77
C LEU A 53 -9.72 -0.71 -7.45
N LEU A 54 -9.11 0.46 -7.32
CA LEU A 54 -8.46 0.94 -6.10
C LEU A 54 -9.00 2.34 -5.77
N PRO A 55 -9.82 2.49 -4.72
CA PRO A 55 -10.12 3.80 -4.18
C PRO A 55 -8.81 4.50 -3.81
N LYS A 56 -8.76 5.83 -3.97
CA LYS A 56 -7.55 6.65 -3.78
C LYS A 56 -6.94 6.48 -2.38
N GLU A 57 -7.79 6.09 -1.43
CA GLU A 57 -7.51 5.86 -0.02
C GLU A 57 -6.96 4.45 0.27
N TYR A 58 -7.00 3.52 -0.69
CA TYR A 58 -6.46 2.16 -0.51
C TYR A 58 -4.95 2.15 -0.26
N GLY A 59 -4.24 3.21 -0.66
CA GLY A 59 -2.82 3.40 -0.33
C GLY A 59 -2.52 3.34 1.17
N TYR A 60 -3.46 3.76 2.03
CA TYR A 60 -3.30 3.66 3.49
C TYR A 60 -3.28 2.22 3.98
N VAL A 61 -4.08 1.34 3.37
CA VAL A 61 -4.12 -0.09 3.70
C VAL A 61 -2.76 -0.72 3.37
N VAL A 62 -2.23 -0.44 2.18
CA VAL A 62 -0.90 -0.92 1.76
C VAL A 62 0.20 -0.41 2.68
N LEU A 63 0.15 0.87 3.06
CA LEU A 63 1.13 1.45 3.98
C LEU A 63 1.15 0.73 5.34
N VAL A 64 -0.03 0.39 5.89
CA VAL A 64 -0.16 -0.34 7.15
C VAL A 64 0.43 -1.76 7.04
N LEU A 65 0.21 -2.45 5.92
CA LEU A 65 0.80 -3.77 5.69
C LEU A 65 2.33 -3.71 5.64
N VAL A 66 2.88 -2.72 4.94
CA VAL A 66 4.34 -2.48 4.88
C VAL A 66 4.90 -2.17 6.27
N LEU A 67 4.23 -1.29 7.03
CA LEU A 67 4.61 -0.97 8.41
C LEU A 67 4.63 -2.22 9.30
N TYR A 68 3.63 -3.09 9.20
CA TYR A 68 3.61 -4.35 9.95
C TYR A 68 4.75 -5.30 9.53
N GLY A 69 5.10 -5.33 8.25
CA GLY A 69 6.27 -6.04 7.75
C GLY A 69 7.58 -5.55 8.41
N LEU A 70 7.78 -4.24 8.48
CA LEU A 70 8.95 -3.64 9.15
C LEU A 70 8.99 -3.98 10.65
N VAL A 71 7.83 -4.02 11.31
CA VAL A 71 7.73 -4.44 12.72
C VAL A 71 8.14 -5.91 12.89
N ASN A 72 7.77 -6.81 11.97
CA ASN A 72 8.21 -8.20 12.01
C ASN A 72 9.72 -8.33 11.81
N VAL A 73 10.32 -7.54 10.90
CA VAL A 73 11.79 -7.49 10.73
C VAL A 73 12.46 -7.03 12.01
N TRP A 74 11.92 -5.99 12.67
CA TRP A 74 12.44 -5.54 13.95
C TRP A 74 12.37 -6.63 15.03
N MET A 75 11.27 -7.38 15.14
CA MET A 75 11.16 -8.51 16.06
C MET A 75 12.19 -9.62 15.75
N ALA A 76 12.41 -9.94 14.47
CA ALA A 76 13.41 -10.91 14.04
C ALA A 76 14.84 -10.47 14.44
N LEU A 77 15.16 -9.18 14.32
CA LEU A 77 16.45 -8.64 14.78
C LEU A 77 16.60 -8.75 16.30
N GLN A 78 15.52 -8.57 17.07
CA GLN A 78 15.55 -8.73 18.53
C GLN A 78 15.76 -10.19 18.93
N VAL A 79 15.15 -11.14 18.23
CA VAL A 79 15.46 -12.58 18.36
C VAL A 79 16.93 -12.84 18.07
N GLY A 80 17.47 -12.28 16.98
CA GLY A 80 18.88 -12.42 16.61
C GLY A 80 19.84 -11.87 17.68
N LYS A 81 19.52 -10.72 18.28
CA LYS A 81 20.27 -10.16 19.41
C LYS A 81 20.18 -11.04 20.64
N ALA A 82 18.99 -11.54 20.97
CA ALA A 82 18.79 -12.46 22.10
C ALA A 82 19.58 -13.76 21.89
N ARG A 83 19.60 -14.29 20.66
CA ARG A 83 20.36 -15.47 20.29
C ARG A 83 21.86 -15.31 20.53
N ARG A 84 22.41 -14.14 20.19
CA ARG A 84 23.82 -13.79 20.50
C ARG A 84 24.05 -13.63 22.01
N LYS A 85 23.13 -12.98 22.71
CA LYS A 85 23.23 -12.73 24.17
C LYS A 85 23.25 -14.03 24.97
N TYR A 86 22.37 -14.98 24.63
CA TYR A 86 22.24 -16.26 25.32
C TYR A 86 23.02 -17.39 24.64
N LYS A 87 23.91 -17.08 23.68
CA LYS A 87 24.80 -18.04 23.00
C LYS A 87 24.10 -19.29 22.43
N VAL A 88 22.83 -19.18 22.06
CA VAL A 88 22.07 -20.29 21.48
C VAL A 88 22.54 -20.51 20.05
N MET A 89 23.17 -21.64 19.76
CA MET A 89 23.66 -22.00 18.43
C MET A 89 22.54 -22.52 17.51
N TYR A 90 22.72 -22.38 16.20
CA TYR A 90 21.82 -23.03 15.24
C TYR A 90 22.15 -24.53 15.26
N PRO A 91 21.17 -25.45 15.21
CA PRO A 91 19.77 -25.29 14.80
C PRO A 91 18.74 -25.13 15.96
N ILE A 92 19.19 -24.94 17.20
CA ILE A 92 18.31 -24.96 18.39
C ILE A 92 17.32 -23.77 18.37
N MET A 93 16.02 -24.08 18.42
CA MET A 93 14.95 -23.06 18.41
C MET A 93 14.56 -22.59 19.82
N TYR A 94 14.52 -23.50 20.78
CA TYR A 94 14.22 -23.24 22.18
C TYR A 94 15.42 -23.67 23.02
N ALA A 95 15.94 -22.77 23.84
CA ALA A 95 17.01 -23.08 24.77
C ALA A 95 16.47 -23.88 25.95
N THR A 96 17.28 -24.79 26.47
CA THR A 96 17.00 -25.60 27.65
C THR A 96 17.80 -25.11 28.85
N ALA A 97 17.51 -25.64 30.05
CA ALA A 97 18.25 -25.30 31.27
C ALA A 97 19.76 -25.61 31.17
N ASP A 98 20.12 -26.57 30.32
CA ASP A 98 21.51 -26.98 30.09
C ASP A 98 22.27 -25.99 29.20
N ASP A 99 21.55 -25.23 28.36
CA ASP A 99 22.17 -24.29 27.41
C ASP A 99 22.51 -22.95 28.08
N THR A 100 21.64 -22.41 28.94
CA THR A 100 21.83 -21.09 29.55
C THR A 100 20.94 -20.90 30.79
N LYS A 101 21.45 -20.26 31.86
CA LYS A 101 20.67 -19.96 33.07
C LYS A 101 19.39 -19.14 32.81
N ASP A 102 19.42 -18.25 31.83
CA ASP A 102 18.29 -17.37 31.42
C ASP A 102 17.55 -17.88 30.16
N TYR A 103 17.55 -19.19 29.90
CA TYR A 103 16.93 -19.79 28.71
C TYR A 103 15.46 -19.39 28.52
N ASN A 104 14.72 -19.17 29.61
CA ASN A 104 13.31 -18.76 29.58
C ASN A 104 13.12 -17.39 28.90
N LEU A 105 14.03 -16.43 29.08
CA LEU A 105 13.92 -15.12 28.43
C LEU A 105 14.12 -15.24 26.92
N PHE A 106 15.06 -16.05 26.47
CA PHE A 106 15.25 -16.35 25.05
C PHE A 106 14.00 -16.99 24.46
N ASN A 107 13.47 -18.02 25.12
CA ASN A 107 12.27 -18.73 24.68
C ASN A 107 11.06 -17.81 24.63
N CYS A 108 10.93 -16.88 25.58
CA CYS A 108 9.89 -15.85 25.52
C CYS A 108 10.06 -14.96 24.27
N VAL A 109 11.22 -14.34 24.06
CA VAL A 109 11.44 -13.47 22.87
C VAL A 109 11.14 -14.23 21.57
N GLN A 110 11.58 -15.47 21.47
CA GLN A 110 11.35 -16.34 20.32
C GLN A 110 9.85 -16.65 20.12
N ARG A 111 9.15 -17.09 21.18
CA ARG A 111 7.72 -17.43 21.11
C ARG A 111 6.85 -16.21 20.79
N GLY A 112 7.22 -15.04 21.30
CA GLY A 112 6.53 -13.76 21.01
C GLY A 112 6.62 -13.38 19.53
N HIS A 113 7.79 -13.59 18.90
CA HIS A 113 7.94 -13.39 17.46
C HIS A 113 7.14 -14.43 16.65
N GLN A 114 7.22 -15.71 17.03
CA GLN A 114 6.45 -16.78 16.37
C GLN A 114 4.94 -16.55 16.45
N ASN A 115 4.40 -16.11 17.59
CA ASN A 115 2.97 -15.79 17.69
C ASN A 115 2.53 -14.68 16.72
N SER A 116 3.42 -13.72 16.47
CA SER A 116 3.15 -12.65 15.49
C SER A 116 3.16 -13.21 14.06
N LEU A 117 4.06 -14.12 13.74
CA LEU A 117 4.12 -14.79 12.43
C LEU A 117 2.91 -15.69 12.18
N GLU A 118 2.44 -16.43 13.20
CA GLU A 118 1.23 -17.27 13.13
C GLU A 118 -0.01 -16.43 12.77
N MET A 119 -0.09 -15.19 13.26
CA MET A 119 -1.25 -14.31 13.08
C MET A 119 -1.12 -13.35 11.89
N MET A 120 0.09 -13.15 11.37
CA MET A 120 0.37 -12.27 10.22
C MET A 120 -0.48 -12.58 8.98
N PRO A 121 -0.59 -13.83 8.47
CA PRO A 121 -1.36 -14.09 7.26
C PRO A 121 -2.84 -13.77 7.43
N THR A 122 -3.42 -14.11 8.57
CA THR A 122 -4.82 -13.78 8.91
C THR A 122 -5.02 -12.27 8.98
N PHE A 123 -4.08 -11.55 9.62
CA PHE A 123 -4.11 -10.10 9.68
C PHE A 123 -4.08 -9.46 8.29
N PHE A 124 -3.15 -9.89 7.43
CA PHE A 124 -3.03 -9.37 6.06
C PHE A 124 -4.29 -9.64 5.25
N LEU A 125 -4.82 -10.85 5.33
CA LEU A 125 -6.04 -11.22 4.63
C LEU A 125 -7.23 -10.34 5.04
N LEU A 126 -7.46 -10.19 6.35
CA LEU A 126 -8.58 -9.39 6.87
C LEU A 126 -8.43 -7.91 6.54
N THR A 127 -7.22 -7.35 6.63
CA THR A 127 -6.95 -5.94 6.32
C THR A 127 -7.09 -5.65 4.82
N VAL A 128 -6.61 -6.55 3.96
CA VAL A 128 -6.76 -6.43 2.50
C VAL A 128 -8.23 -6.53 2.10
N LEU A 129 -8.94 -7.57 2.55
CA LEU A 129 -10.34 -7.81 2.21
C LEU A 129 -11.26 -6.71 2.78
N GLY A 130 -11.09 -6.34 4.04
CA GLY A 130 -11.84 -5.24 4.66
C GLY A 130 -11.53 -3.88 4.03
N GLY A 131 -10.30 -3.70 3.54
CA GLY A 131 -9.84 -2.47 2.88
C GLY A 131 -10.48 -2.22 1.51
N ILE A 132 -11.02 -3.25 0.84
CA ILE A 132 -11.67 -3.10 -0.48
C ILE A 132 -12.94 -2.22 -0.35
N ARG A 133 -13.74 -2.46 0.69
CA ARG A 133 -15.00 -1.74 0.92
C ARG A 133 -14.81 -0.50 1.81
N HIS A 134 -13.95 -0.59 2.83
CA HIS A 134 -13.76 0.45 3.84
C HIS A 134 -12.26 0.69 4.13
N PRO A 135 -11.53 1.37 3.22
CA PRO A 135 -10.08 1.53 3.31
C PRO A 135 -9.63 2.28 4.58
N LEU A 136 -10.33 3.35 4.96
CA LEU A 136 -10.00 4.16 6.15
C LEU A 136 -10.16 3.38 7.46
N VAL A 137 -11.25 2.62 7.61
CA VAL A 137 -11.53 1.81 8.81
C VAL A 137 -10.55 0.64 8.89
N SER A 138 -10.30 -0.04 7.78
CA SER A 138 -9.33 -1.13 7.73
C SER A 138 -7.92 -0.64 8.10
N ALA A 139 -7.52 0.53 7.59
CA ALA A 139 -6.21 1.11 7.88
C ALA A 139 -6.07 1.53 9.36
N SER A 140 -7.09 2.16 9.95
CA SER A 140 -7.04 2.57 11.36
C SER A 140 -6.98 1.37 12.31
N LEU A 141 -7.79 0.33 12.06
CA LEU A 141 -7.75 -0.91 12.81
C LEU A 141 -6.41 -1.64 12.63
N GLY A 142 -5.86 -1.67 11.42
CA GLY A 142 -4.57 -2.29 11.16
C GLY A 142 -3.39 -1.57 11.82
N LEU A 143 -3.44 -0.23 11.87
CA LEU A 143 -2.46 0.56 12.59
C LEU A 143 -2.54 0.29 14.10
N PHE A 144 -3.75 0.29 14.66
CA PHE A 144 -4.00 -0.03 16.07
C PHE A 144 -3.50 -1.44 16.43
N TYR A 145 -3.78 -2.43 15.57
CA TYR A 145 -3.27 -3.79 15.74
C TYR A 145 -1.73 -3.83 15.74
N THR A 146 -1.10 -3.12 14.81
CA THR A 146 0.37 -3.04 14.72
C THR A 146 0.98 -2.47 16.00
N PHE A 147 0.42 -1.39 16.53
CA PHE A 147 0.85 -0.82 17.82
C PHE A 147 0.69 -1.81 18.97
N THR A 148 -0.48 -2.43 19.08
CA THR A 148 -0.78 -3.43 20.11
C THR A 148 0.25 -4.57 20.08
N ARG A 149 0.68 -5.00 18.89
CA ARG A 149 1.69 -6.05 18.72
C ARG A 149 3.09 -5.63 19.16
N ILE A 150 3.50 -4.39 18.94
CA ILE A 150 4.78 -3.87 19.44
C ILE A 150 4.79 -3.90 20.98
N PHE A 151 3.71 -3.44 21.61
CA PHE A 151 3.57 -3.47 23.07
C PHE A 151 3.52 -4.89 23.62
N TYR A 152 2.76 -5.78 22.97
CA TYR A 152 2.70 -7.20 23.32
C TYR A 152 4.08 -7.84 23.31
N PHE A 153 4.87 -7.64 22.23
CA PHE A 153 6.21 -8.21 22.11
C PHE A 153 7.18 -7.63 23.15
N LYS A 154 7.13 -6.31 23.41
CA LYS A 154 7.93 -5.69 24.48
C LYS A 154 7.59 -6.27 25.86
N GLY A 155 6.30 -6.43 26.17
CA GLY A 155 5.84 -7.04 27.41
C GLY A 155 6.26 -8.51 27.53
N TYR A 156 6.14 -9.27 26.45
CA TYR A 156 6.53 -10.68 26.40
C TYR A 156 8.05 -10.89 26.55
N SER A 157 8.86 -9.93 26.09
CA SER A 157 10.33 -9.95 26.20
C SER A 157 10.86 -9.70 27.62
N THR A 158 10.00 -9.36 28.60
CA THR A 158 10.40 -9.11 30.00
C THR A 158 10.62 -10.38 30.82
N GLY A 159 10.36 -11.57 30.27
CA GLY A 159 10.62 -12.86 30.95
C GLY A 159 9.54 -13.27 31.96
N VAL A 160 8.48 -12.48 32.14
CA VAL A 160 7.31 -12.84 32.95
C VAL A 160 6.11 -13.06 32.01
N PRO A 161 5.64 -14.30 31.82
CA PRO A 161 4.52 -14.61 30.92
C PRO A 161 3.23 -13.84 31.27
N LYS A 162 3.06 -13.43 32.54
CA LYS A 162 1.91 -12.65 33.03
C LYS A 162 1.93 -11.18 32.56
N ASN A 163 3.07 -10.61 32.19
CA ASN A 163 3.18 -9.22 31.71
C ASN A 163 2.67 -9.01 30.27
N ARG A 164 2.20 -10.09 29.61
CA ARG A 164 1.54 -10.07 28.29
C ARG A 164 0.33 -9.13 28.17
N LEU A 165 -0.28 -8.76 29.31
CA LEU A 165 -1.54 -8.00 29.40
C LEU A 165 -1.39 -6.70 30.22
N SER A 166 -0.19 -6.25 30.58
CA SER A 166 -0.03 -5.11 31.51
C SER A 166 -0.59 -3.77 30.96
N ILE A 167 -1.00 -3.71 29.69
CA ILE A 167 -1.68 -2.54 29.10
C ILE A 167 -3.22 -2.56 29.35
N GLY A 168 -3.77 -3.65 29.91
CA GLY A 168 -5.20 -3.80 30.22
C GLY A 168 -5.55 -3.97 31.71
N LEU A 169 -4.57 -3.97 32.61
CA LEU A 169 -4.77 -3.98 34.07
C LEU A 169 -4.08 -2.77 34.70
N VAL A 170 -4.64 -1.59 34.42
CA VAL A 170 -4.53 -0.39 35.29
C VAL A 170 -5.56 -0.48 36.44
N THR A 171 -6.15 -1.64 36.69
CA THR A 171 -7.06 -1.88 37.81
C THR A 171 -6.58 -3.06 38.65
N SER A 172 -6.53 -2.83 39.97
CA SER A 172 -6.37 -3.82 41.05
C SER A 172 -4.93 -4.12 41.50
N ASN A 173 -4.26 -3.10 42.05
CA ASN A 173 -3.45 -3.27 43.27
C ASN A 173 -4.01 -2.32 44.35
N ILE A 174 -5.30 -2.51 44.63
CA ILE A 174 -5.94 -2.30 45.93
C ILE A 174 -6.58 -3.65 46.25
N LEU A 175 -5.76 -4.60 46.72
CA LEU A 175 -5.95 -5.44 47.92
C LEU A 175 -4.80 -6.45 48.01
#